data_AF-A0A6B3H810-F1
#
_entry.id   AF-A0A6B3H810-F1
#
_cell.length_a   1.000
_cell.length_b   1.000
_cell.length_c   1.000
_cell.angle_alpha   90.00
_cell.angle_beta   90.00
_cell.angle_gamma   90.00
#
_symmetry.space_group_name_H-M   'P 1'
#
loop_
_entity.id
_entity.type
_entity.pdbx_description
1 polymer ?
#
loop_
_entity_poly.entity_id
_entity_poly.type
_entity_poly.pdbx_seq_one_letter_code
_entity_poly.pdbx_strand_id
1 'polypeptide(L)'
;TEAERRYAFGTLRAMRRSALALPVPLIERLSGSAAGRTALTSTIYARPGRRSPEAVVAETLALRGATGFHQTLEIGRGALFDEDVKGIPVTVAWGTRDRILLRRQGVRAKRVIPDARLVRLPGCGH
;
A
#
# COMPACT_ATOMS: atom_id res chain seq x y z
N THR A 1 -9.15 11.86 -4.99
CA THR A 1 -9.90 12.99 -4.39
C THR A 1 -9.38 13.22 -2.98
N GLU A 2 -9.77 14.31 -2.32
CA GLU A 2 -9.36 14.56 -0.93
C GLU A 2 -9.80 13.43 0.02
N ALA A 3 -11.03 12.92 -0.12
CA ALA A 3 -11.54 11.81 0.69
C ALA A 3 -10.70 10.53 0.54
N GLU A 4 -10.26 10.20 -0.68
CA GLU A 4 -9.41 9.03 -0.92
C GLU A 4 -7.99 9.22 -0.38
N ARG A 5 -7.47 10.45 -0.47
CA ARG A 5 -6.17 10.79 0.13
C ARG A 5 -6.23 10.63 1.65
N ARG A 6 -7.28 11.16 2.29
CA ARG A 6 -7.53 10.98 3.72
C ARG A 6 -7.64 9.50 4.10
N TYR A 7 -8.36 8.71 3.30
CA TYR A 7 -8.48 7.27 3.50
C TYR A 7 -7.13 6.55 3.41
N ALA A 8 -6.39 6.75 2.32
CA ALA A 8 -5.09 6.10 2.11
C ALA A 8 -4.11 6.47 3.24
N PHE A 9 -4.02 7.76 3.60
CA PHE A 9 -3.07 8.22 4.61
C PHE A 9 -3.49 7.82 6.01
N GLY A 10 -4.80 7.82 6.29
CA GLY A 10 -5.35 7.26 7.52
C GLY A 10 -5.03 5.78 7.67
N THR A 11 -5.16 5.02 6.58
CA THR A 11 -4.83 3.58 6.54
C THR A 11 -3.36 3.34 6.81
N LEU A 12 -2.46 4.06 6.12
CA LEU A 12 -1.01 3.97 6.36
C LEU A 12 -0.65 4.31 7.81
N ARG A 13 -1.20 5.39 8.36
CA ARG A 13 -0.98 5.77 9.77
C ARG A 13 -1.47 4.71 10.74
N ALA A 14 -2.65 4.14 10.50
CA ALA A 14 -3.19 3.05 11.31
C ALA A 14 -2.25 1.83 11.29
N MET A 15 -1.79 1.43 10.10
CA MET A 15 -0.83 0.33 9.95
C MET A 15 0.48 0.60 10.72
N ARG A 16 1.06 1.80 10.59
CA ARG A 16 2.29 2.16 11.32
C ARG A 16 2.07 2.16 12.84
N ARG A 17 0.94 2.67 13.32
CA ARG A 17 0.58 2.65 14.75
C ARG A 17 0.44 1.22 15.26
N SER A 18 -0.22 0.33 14.52
CA SER A 18 -0.31 -1.09 14.87
C SER A 18 1.07 -1.74 14.91
N ALA A 19 1.93 -1.47 13.92
CA ALA A 19 3.28 -1.99 13.88
C ALA A 19 4.14 -1.50 15.06
N LEU A 20 3.95 -0.27 15.53
CA LEU A 20 4.63 0.28 16.72
C LEU A 20 4.09 -0.30 18.03
N ALA A 21 2.78 -0.51 18.13
CA ALA A 21 2.12 -0.92 19.38
C ALA A 21 2.25 -2.41 19.71
N LEU A 22 2.37 -3.28 18.70
CA LEU A 22 2.45 -4.72 18.91
C LEU A 22 3.87 -5.14 19.36
N PRO A 23 4.06 -5.87 20.46
CA PRO A 23 5.36 -6.44 20.80
C PRO A 23 5.88 -7.38 19.70
N VAL A 24 7.21 -7.43 19.48
CA VAL A 24 7.81 -8.31 18.45
C VAL A 24 7.41 -9.78 18.63
N PRO A 25 7.46 -10.36 19.85
CA PRO A 25 7.06 -11.76 20.05
C PRO A 25 5.59 -12.03 19.69
N LEU A 26 4.72 -11.02 19.84
CA LEU A 26 3.33 -11.13 19.43
C LEU A 26 3.19 -11.15 17.90
N ILE A 27 3.98 -10.33 17.19
CA ILE A 27 4.02 -10.31 15.72
C ILE A 27 4.51 -11.67 15.19
N GLU A 28 5.57 -12.23 15.77
CA GLU A 28 6.10 -13.55 15.42
C GLU A 28 5.04 -14.64 15.63
N ARG A 29 4.40 -14.67 16.80
CA ARG A 29 3.33 -15.63 17.12
C ARG A 29 2.16 -15.54 16.14
N LEU A 30 1.68 -14.33 15.86
CA LEU A 30 0.57 -14.13 14.91
C LEU A 30 0.94 -14.58 13.50
N SER A 31 2.18 -14.32 13.09
CA SER A 31 2.68 -14.66 11.74
C SER A 31 2.72 -16.18 11.49
N GLY A 32 2.76 -17.00 12.54
CA GLY A 32 2.72 -18.47 12.44
C GLY A 32 1.43 -19.03 11.82
N SER A 33 0.31 -18.30 11.88
CA SER A 33 -0.99 -18.77 11.36
C SER A 33 -1.46 -17.97 10.14
N ALA A 34 -2.22 -18.61 9.25
CA ALA A 34 -2.81 -17.91 8.09
C ALA A 34 -3.78 -16.78 8.50
N ALA A 35 -4.53 -16.98 9.59
CA ALA A 35 -5.42 -15.97 10.16
C ALA A 35 -4.65 -14.77 10.72
N GLY A 36 -3.56 -15.01 11.47
CA GLY A 36 -2.73 -13.93 12.00
C GLY A 36 -1.98 -13.16 10.91
N ARG A 37 -1.44 -13.84 9.89
CA ARG A 37 -0.88 -13.16 8.70
C ARG A 37 -1.91 -12.30 7.97
N THR A 38 -3.15 -12.78 7.92
CA THR A 38 -4.27 -12.02 7.36
C THR A 38 -4.57 -10.77 8.19
N ALA A 39 -4.65 -10.90 9.52
CA ALA A 39 -4.86 -9.75 10.41
C ALA A 39 -3.76 -8.68 10.26
N LEU A 40 -2.50 -9.11 10.12
CA LEU A 40 -1.35 -8.21 10.04
C LEU A 40 -1.22 -7.48 8.69
N THR A 41 -1.52 -8.16 7.57
CA THR A 41 -1.08 -7.68 6.23
C THR A 41 -2.18 -7.57 5.18
N SER A 42 -3.44 -7.79 5.54
CA SER A 42 -4.55 -7.79 4.57
C SER A 42 -4.85 -6.42 3.94
N THR A 43 -4.32 -5.33 4.47
CA THR A 43 -4.41 -4.00 3.84
C THR A 43 -3.52 -3.89 2.59
N ILE A 44 -2.40 -4.63 2.57
CA ILE A 44 -1.45 -4.66 1.44
C ILE A 44 -1.79 -5.82 0.52
N TYR A 45 -1.76 -7.05 1.03
CA TYR A 45 -1.85 -8.22 0.18
C TYR A 45 -3.30 -8.66 -0.05
N ALA A 46 -3.59 -9.02 -1.29
CA ALA A 46 -4.85 -9.65 -1.67
C ALA A 46 -4.99 -11.11 -1.22
N ARG A 47 -3.88 -11.78 -0.87
CA ARG A 47 -3.82 -13.17 -0.39
C ARG A 47 -2.85 -13.28 0.80
N PRO A 48 -3.11 -12.57 1.91
CA PRO A 48 -2.14 -12.41 3.00
C PRO A 48 -1.81 -13.73 3.71
N GLY A 49 -2.76 -14.67 3.82
CA GLY A 49 -2.51 -16.01 4.35
C GLY A 49 -1.47 -16.83 3.57
N ARG A 50 -1.16 -16.48 2.31
CA ARG A 50 -0.13 -17.13 1.49
C ARG A 50 1.28 -16.55 1.68
N ARG A 51 1.44 -15.46 2.43
CA ARG A 51 2.75 -14.93 2.80
C ARG A 51 3.45 -15.91 3.73
N SER A 52 4.78 -15.96 3.70
CA SER A 52 5.53 -16.71 4.72
C SER A 52 5.48 -15.96 6.06
N PRO A 53 5.57 -16.65 7.21
CA PRO A 53 5.65 -15.99 8.51
C PRO A 53 6.77 -14.94 8.57
N GLU A 54 7.96 -15.29 8.08
CA GLU A 54 9.17 -14.45 8.11
C GLU A 54 8.96 -13.16 7.32
N ALA A 55 8.32 -13.27 6.15
CA ALA A 55 8.03 -12.12 5.30
C ALA A 55 7.01 -11.16 5.93
N VAL A 56 6.08 -11.66 6.76
CA VAL A 56 5.13 -10.82 7.50
C VAL A 56 5.80 -10.12 8.68
N VAL A 57 6.67 -10.83 9.42
CA VAL A 57 7.48 -10.23 10.49
C VAL A 57 8.37 -9.13 9.91
N ALA A 58 9.13 -9.43 8.86
CA ALA A 58 10.04 -8.48 8.21
C ALA A 58 9.31 -7.24 7.72
N GLU A 59 8.15 -7.38 7.08
CA GLU A 59 7.35 -6.24 6.63
C GLU A 59 6.82 -5.40 7.79
N THR A 60 6.33 -6.02 8.86
CA THR A 60 5.82 -5.30 10.04
C THR A 60 6.95 -4.52 10.71
N LEU A 61 8.15 -5.10 10.81
CA LEU A 61 9.33 -4.44 11.36
C LEU A 61 9.87 -3.34 10.43
N ALA A 62 9.86 -3.55 9.12
CA ALA A 62 10.21 -2.52 8.14
C ALA A 62 9.25 -1.33 8.24
N LEU A 63 7.94 -1.60 8.33
CA LEU A 63 6.97 -0.54 8.57
C LEU A 63 7.19 0.11 9.93
N ARG A 64 7.57 -0.59 10.99
CA ARG A 64 7.93 0.02 12.28
C ARG A 64 9.18 0.90 12.20
N GLY A 65 10.17 0.50 11.41
CA GLY A 65 11.49 1.14 11.31
C GLY A 65 11.58 2.24 10.25
N ALA A 66 10.57 2.42 9.39
CA ALA A 66 10.65 3.38 8.29
C ALA A 66 10.79 4.83 8.79
N THR A 67 12.00 5.37 8.76
CA THR A 67 12.35 6.68 9.33
C THR A 67 11.75 7.85 8.56
N GLY A 68 11.52 7.69 7.26
CA GLY A 68 10.88 8.68 6.39
C GLY A 68 9.36 8.68 6.41
N PHE A 69 8.70 7.82 7.20
CA PHE A 69 7.26 7.58 7.10
C PHE A 69 6.41 8.85 7.24
N HIS A 70 6.71 9.69 8.24
CA HIS A 70 5.94 10.91 8.47
C HIS A 70 6.24 11.96 7.41
N GLN A 71 7.52 12.17 7.07
CA GLN A 71 7.96 13.12 6.06
C GLN A 71 7.34 12.80 4.70
N THR A 72 7.34 11.54 4.29
CA THR A 72 6.69 11.08 3.04
C THR A 72 5.19 11.35 3.06
N LEU A 73 4.49 11.07 4.16
CA LEU A 73 3.06 11.36 4.26
C LEU A 73 2.76 12.85 4.25
N GLU A 74 3.56 13.69 4.91
CA GLU A 74 3.33 15.13 4.92
C GLU A 74 3.54 15.75 3.53
N ILE A 75 4.63 15.42 2.84
CA ILE A 75 4.86 15.85 1.45
C ILE A 75 3.75 15.32 0.52
N GLY A 76 3.38 14.05 0.69
CA GLY A 76 2.34 13.42 -0.10
C GLY A 76 0.95 14.05 0.04
N ARG A 77 0.70 14.87 1.06
CA ARG A 77 -0.61 15.52 1.23
C ARG A 77 -0.92 16.50 0.10
N GLY A 78 0.12 17.15 -0.42
CA GLY A 78 0.04 18.16 -1.47
C GLY A 78 0.61 17.70 -2.82
N ALA A 79 1.38 16.62 -2.84
CA ALA A 79 2.01 16.14 -4.07
C ALA A 79 0.97 15.82 -5.15
N LEU A 80 1.11 16.51 -6.28
CA LEU A 80 0.41 16.24 -7.53
C LEU A 80 1.48 15.96 -8.59
N PHE A 81 1.15 15.09 -9.53
CA PHE A 81 1.92 14.95 -10.76
C PHE A 81 1.17 15.73 -11.82
N ASP A 82 1.79 16.80 -12.33
CA ASP A 82 1.26 17.73 -13.32
C ASP A 82 2.20 17.91 -14.53
N GLU A 83 3.32 17.19 -14.53
CA GLU A 83 4.27 17.16 -15.64
C GLU A 83 3.75 16.35 -16.84
N ASP A 84 4.16 16.77 -18.03
CA ASP A 84 3.88 16.03 -19.25
C ASP A 84 4.97 14.97 -19.52
N VAL A 85 4.57 13.77 -19.92
CA VAL A 85 5.47 12.65 -20.21
C VAL A 85 5.40 12.32 -21.70
N LYS A 86 6.09 13.15 -22.50
CA LYS A 86 6.10 13.01 -23.97
C LYS A 86 7.14 12.02 -24.45
N GLY A 87 6.76 11.19 -25.42
CA GLY A 87 7.68 10.30 -26.14
C GLY A 87 8.20 9.11 -25.32
N ILE A 88 7.75 8.93 -24.09
CA ILE A 88 8.15 7.83 -23.20
C ILE A 88 6.96 6.90 -22.99
N PRO A 89 7.05 5.60 -23.36
CA PRO A 89 6.00 4.63 -23.08
C PRO A 89 5.82 4.41 -21.56
N VAL A 90 4.72 4.91 -21.01
CA VAL A 90 4.36 4.70 -19.59
C VAL A 90 3.37 3.54 -19.46
N THR A 91 3.59 2.60 -18.54
CA THR A 91 2.59 1.63 -18.11
C THR A 91 2.30 1.79 -16.63
N VAL A 92 1.02 1.96 -16.29
CA VAL A 92 0.52 1.99 -14.92
C VAL A 92 -0.16 0.67 -14.63
N ALA A 93 0.45 -0.19 -13.83
CA ALA A 93 -0.17 -1.44 -13.37
C ALA A 93 -0.93 -1.21 -12.05
N TRP A 94 -2.14 -1.77 -11.92
CA TRP A 94 -2.99 -1.50 -10.76
C TRP A 94 -3.71 -2.76 -10.26
N GLY A 95 -3.48 -3.12 -9.00
CA GLY A 95 -4.15 -4.23 -8.34
C GLY A 95 -5.66 -4.06 -8.27
N THR A 96 -6.43 -5.08 -8.66
CA THR A 96 -7.90 -5.01 -8.55
C THR A 96 -8.39 -5.16 -7.11
N ARG A 97 -7.53 -5.62 -6.19
CA ARG A 97 -7.80 -5.78 -4.76
C ARG A 97 -6.93 -4.85 -3.90
N ASP A 98 -6.38 -3.77 -4.47
CA ASP A 98 -5.69 -2.73 -3.72
C ASP A 98 -6.67 -2.06 -2.74
N ARG A 99 -6.33 -2.10 -1.44
CA ARG A 99 -7.12 -1.54 -0.35
C ARG A 99 -6.55 -0.23 0.19
N ILE A 100 -5.39 0.24 -0.29
CA ILE A 100 -4.84 1.56 0.03
C ILE A 100 -5.20 2.51 -1.10
N LEU A 101 -4.80 2.18 -2.33
CA LEU A 101 -5.08 2.94 -3.53
C LEU A 101 -6.21 2.27 -4.32
N LEU A 102 -7.43 2.39 -3.78
CA LEU A 102 -8.66 1.77 -4.29
C LEU A 102 -8.73 1.79 -5.83
N ARG A 103 -9.07 0.64 -6.45
CA ARG A 103 -9.06 0.38 -7.90
C ARG A 103 -9.50 1.55 -8.81
N ARG A 104 -10.52 2.31 -8.41
CA ARG A 104 -11.02 3.48 -9.16
C ARG A 104 -9.98 4.60 -9.36
N GLN A 105 -8.97 4.67 -8.49
CA GLN A 105 -7.87 5.64 -8.58
C GLN A 105 -7.00 5.42 -9.81
N GLY A 106 -6.82 4.18 -10.27
CA GLY A 106 -6.04 3.89 -11.48
C GLY A 106 -6.59 4.54 -12.76
N VAL A 107 -7.92 4.71 -12.88
CA VAL A 107 -8.52 5.44 -14.02
C VAL A 107 -8.10 6.91 -14.00
N ARG A 108 -7.97 7.51 -12.82
CA ARG A 108 -7.49 8.89 -12.69
C ARG A 108 -6.00 9.01 -12.96
N ALA A 109 -5.19 8.05 -12.52
CA ALA A 109 -3.77 8.03 -12.87
C ALA A 109 -3.57 8.04 -14.40
N LYS A 110 -4.37 7.27 -15.14
CA LYS A 110 -4.41 7.30 -16.62
C LYS A 110 -4.83 8.66 -17.20
N ARG A 111 -5.70 9.40 -16.53
CA ARG A 111 -6.12 10.75 -16.99
C ARG A 111 -5.04 11.80 -16.75
N VAL A 112 -4.24 11.61 -15.70
CA VAL A 112 -3.11 12.49 -15.35
C VAL A 112 -1.95 12.30 -16.33
N ILE A 113 -1.72 11.08 -16.82
CA ILE A 113 -0.71 10.79 -17.85
C ILE A 113 -1.45 10.26 -19.10
N PRO A 114 -1.90 11.14 -20.03
CA PRO A 114 -2.83 10.78 -21.09
C PRO A 114 -2.36 9.62 -21.98
N ASP A 115 -1.06 9.45 -22.19
CA ASP A 115 -0.50 8.39 -23.04
C ASP A 115 -0.19 7.08 -22.30
N ALA A 116 -0.30 7.05 -20.97
CA ALA A 116 0.05 5.87 -20.19
C ALA A 116 -0.86 4.66 -20.48
N ARG A 117 -0.35 3.43 -20.59
CA ARG A 117 -1.22 2.24 -20.63
C ARG A 117 -1.63 1.84 -19.21
N LEU A 118 -2.93 1.81 -18.90
CA LEU A 118 -3.43 1.28 -17.62
C LEU A 118 -3.66 -0.23 -17.72
N VAL A 119 -2.90 -1.02 -16.96
CA VAL A 119 -3.03 -2.47 -16.87
C VAL A 119 -3.66 -2.84 -15.52
N ARG A 120 -4.77 -3.58 -15.56
CA ARG A 120 -5.37 -4.15 -14.34
C ARG A 120 -4.68 -5.47 -14.01
N LEU A 121 -4.38 -5.68 -12.74
CA LEU A 121 -3.78 -6.91 -12.23
C LEU A 121 -4.84 -7.69 -11.42
N PRO A 122 -5.55 -8.66 -12.02
CA PRO A 122 -6.62 -9.38 -11.36
C PRO A 122 -6.13 -10.14 -10.14
N GLY A 123 -6.77 -9.90 -9.00
CA GLY A 123 -6.45 -10.57 -7.75
C GLY A 123 -5.18 -10.08 -7.04
N CYS A 124 -4.50 -9.05 -7.57
CA CYS A 124 -3.35 -8.42 -6.90
C CYS A 124 -3.80 -7.34 -5.92
N GLY A 125 -3.05 -7.23 -4.81
CA GLY A 125 -3.23 -6.21 -3.78
C GLY A 125 -2.52 -4.91 -4.16
N HIS A 126 -2.14 -4.14 -3.13
CA HIS A 126 -1.15 -3.06 -3.26
C HIS A 126 0.22 -3.68 -3.54
#